data_AF-A0A1I0K5T2-F1
#
_entry.id   AF-A0A1I0K5T2-F1
#
_cell.length_a   1.000
_cell.length_b   1.000
_cell.length_c   1.000
_cell.angle_alpha   90.00
_cell.angle_beta   90.00
_cell.angle_gamma   90.00
#
_symmetry.space_group_name_H-M   'P 1'
#
loop_
_entity.id
_entity.type
_entity.pdbx_description
1 polymer ?
#
loop_
_entity_poly.entity_id
_entity_poly.type
_entity_poly.pdbx_seq_one_letter_code
_entity_poly.pdbx_strand_id
1 'polypeptide(L)'
;MRALALTLLLGAGCGSARPPHEVPGGMAGQLVAVVRPTEPSAPLPRFEPGETVESMVSPGGRFRLHFSRSGPNAVAAADGDGSGTPDSVEAAARVYDRVAAFYQGLGYRLPSEDTAGGDGKFDVYLVDFALRADGAYRLDGCLGADTDCTGHIVQENDFAGYSYGSYEEAVATLASHEFFHAVQAVYHPGLGIVAGEGSAVWATERFEPALDDLEHFSSAYLERPDRSLVLDPDGPAQSFSYGASLFFQFLGERFGDGLIRSLWEESVRSPTARWPVLLDTCLRRDWNTDFDAAFTEFAQWNLSTGSRWQAGQGYARGAGYAELVLAPRTLPVDESSVRVAPAAVRYFEVAGGAGTVSVGFQPREGDETGALHLVAVARSGTAVLRVVKAEGPGPLSLQLPAQDATSVSVAVVDGRHEGTGRYGRLCMAPTATATPCGEEPGEEPEEPESSKGCQAGPGTGGGGLLLAAGLWRLRRRCLPSSTR
;
A
#
# COMPACT_ATOMS: atom_id res chain seq x y z
N MET A 1 31.24 43.73 -21.34
CA MET A 1 31.00 42.85 -20.17
C MET A 1 29.82 41.96 -20.52
N ARG A 2 30.04 40.65 -20.51
CA ARG A 2 29.19 39.62 -21.12
C ARG A 2 28.00 39.30 -20.21
N ALA A 3 26.85 39.07 -20.85
CA ALA A 3 25.63 38.56 -20.27
C ALA A 3 25.83 37.16 -19.68
N LEU A 4 25.18 36.88 -18.54
CA LEU A 4 24.79 35.54 -18.15
C LEU A 4 23.28 35.54 -17.90
N ALA A 5 22.58 34.83 -18.78
CA ALA A 5 21.18 34.48 -18.63
C ALA A 5 21.06 33.39 -17.57
N LEU A 6 20.21 33.62 -16.56
CA LEU A 6 19.80 32.60 -15.61
C LEU A 6 18.52 31.98 -16.15
N THR A 7 18.61 30.74 -16.61
CA THR A 7 17.50 29.94 -17.13
C THR A 7 16.57 29.57 -15.99
N LEU A 8 15.34 30.11 -15.99
CA LEU A 8 14.24 29.61 -15.16
C LEU A 8 13.82 28.22 -15.67
N LEU A 9 14.05 27.19 -14.86
CA LEU A 9 13.35 25.92 -14.98
C LEU A 9 11.98 26.06 -14.32
N LEU A 10 10.95 26.20 -15.15
CA LEU A 10 9.55 25.96 -14.78
C LEU A 10 9.40 24.47 -14.48
N GLY A 11 9.55 24.09 -13.22
CA GLY A 11 9.05 22.81 -12.72
C GLY A 11 7.52 22.88 -12.68
N ALA A 12 6.87 22.03 -13.46
CA ALA A 12 5.45 21.74 -13.31
C ALA A 12 5.21 21.33 -11.85
N GLY A 13 4.26 22.00 -11.20
CA GLY A 13 3.94 21.77 -9.79
C GLY A 13 3.41 20.36 -9.59
N CYS A 14 4.23 19.51 -8.97
CA CYS A 14 3.70 18.51 -8.05
C CYS A 14 3.21 19.28 -6.84
N GLY A 15 1.90 19.25 -6.58
CA GLY A 15 1.39 19.67 -5.27
C GLY A 15 2.14 18.89 -4.21
N SER A 16 2.64 19.58 -3.18
CA SER A 16 3.25 18.92 -2.03
C SER A 16 2.20 18.00 -1.40
N ALA A 17 2.37 16.69 -1.59
CA ALA A 17 1.55 15.70 -0.91
C ALA A 17 1.72 15.88 0.60
N ARG A 18 0.58 15.94 1.30
CA ARG A 18 0.49 16.00 2.77
C ARG A 18 1.31 14.85 3.36
N PRO A 19 2.18 15.07 4.35
CA PRO A 19 2.58 13.96 5.21
C PRO A 19 1.33 13.54 5.99
N PRO A 20 0.78 12.33 5.79
CA PRO A 20 -0.27 11.84 6.68
C PRO A 20 0.28 11.73 8.10
N HIS A 21 -0.62 11.67 9.07
CA HIS A 21 -0.51 11.01 10.39
C HIS A 21 0.90 10.52 10.76
N GLU A 22 1.41 10.91 11.93
CA GLU A 22 2.77 10.63 12.38
C GLU A 22 3.11 9.18 12.05
N VAL A 23 3.97 9.04 11.04
CA VAL A 23 4.42 7.76 10.53
C VAL A 23 4.86 6.91 11.72
N PRO A 24 4.17 5.80 12.02
CA PRO A 24 4.68 4.85 12.98
C PRO A 24 5.95 4.28 12.37
N GLY A 25 7.10 4.50 13.03
CA GLY A 25 8.38 3.95 12.61
C GLY A 25 8.33 2.43 12.64
N GLY A 26 7.82 1.81 11.57
CA GLY A 26 7.44 0.40 11.56
C GLY A 26 6.32 0.11 12.56
N MET A 27 5.17 -0.36 12.07
CA MET A 27 4.20 -1.13 12.87
C MET A 27 4.79 -2.49 13.32
N ALA A 28 6.00 -2.50 13.85
CA ALA A 28 6.40 -3.44 14.87
C ALA A 28 6.24 -2.62 16.14
N GLY A 29 5.19 -2.87 16.92
CA GLY A 29 4.94 -2.21 18.20
C GLY A 29 6.21 -2.13 19.04
N GLN A 30 6.98 -1.07 18.85
CA GLN A 30 7.97 -0.70 19.82
C GLN A 30 7.13 -0.20 20.96
N LEU A 31 7.04 -1.02 21.99
CA LEU A 31 6.66 -0.60 23.33
C LEU A 31 7.35 0.74 23.57
N VAL A 32 6.60 1.82 23.39
CA VAL A 32 7.02 3.08 23.96
C VAL A 32 6.90 2.81 25.45
N ALA A 33 7.96 3.08 26.22
CA ALA A 33 7.82 3.07 27.68
C ALA A 33 6.53 3.83 28.01
N VAL A 34 5.71 3.31 28.93
CA VAL A 34 4.40 3.87 29.31
C VAL A 34 4.59 5.30 29.81
N VAL A 35 4.66 6.24 28.87
CA VAL A 35 5.04 7.64 29.08
C VAL A 35 4.01 8.42 28.29
N ARG A 36 3.10 9.07 29.01
CA ARG A 36 2.01 9.84 28.42
C ARG A 36 2.49 11.21 27.96
N PRO A 37 1.85 11.87 26.97
CA PRO A 37 2.15 13.24 26.56
C PRO A 37 2.11 14.30 27.68
N THR A 38 1.54 13.98 28.85
CA THR A 38 1.56 14.80 30.06
C THR A 38 2.87 14.70 30.85
N GLU A 39 3.71 13.71 30.53
CA GLU A 39 4.99 13.48 31.19
C GLU A 39 6.13 14.22 30.48
N PRO A 40 7.01 14.93 31.21
CA PRO A 40 8.12 15.67 30.61
C PRO A 40 9.10 14.82 29.78
N SER A 41 9.14 13.50 30.03
CA SER A 41 9.99 12.54 29.33
C SER A 41 9.37 11.96 28.04
N ALA A 42 8.10 12.27 27.74
CA ALA A 42 7.42 11.74 26.56
C ALA A 42 8.14 12.13 25.27
N PRO A 43 8.09 11.33 24.19
CA PRO A 43 8.51 11.81 22.88
C PRO A 43 7.62 12.98 22.43
N LEU A 44 8.15 13.87 21.57
CA LEU A 44 7.32 14.88 20.92
C LEU A 44 6.41 14.22 19.87
N PRO A 45 5.23 14.79 19.59
CA PRO A 45 4.61 15.90 20.32
C PRO A 45 4.11 15.50 21.72
N ARG A 46 4.15 16.47 22.64
CA ARG A 46 3.76 16.38 24.06
C ARG A 46 3.44 17.77 24.62
N PHE A 47 2.81 17.84 25.78
CA PHE A 47 2.64 19.10 26.50
C PHE A 47 3.99 19.65 27.01
N GLU A 48 4.11 20.98 27.04
CA GLU A 48 5.35 21.61 27.51
C GLU A 48 5.48 21.51 29.04
N PRO A 49 6.71 21.37 29.59
CA PRO A 49 6.90 21.42 31.04
C PRO A 49 6.34 22.70 31.66
N GLY A 50 5.37 22.57 32.56
CA GLY A 50 4.71 23.70 33.23
C GLY A 50 3.43 24.18 32.55
N GLU A 51 3.05 23.60 31.42
CA GLU A 51 1.74 23.79 30.80
C GLU A 51 0.64 23.19 31.69
N THR A 52 -0.47 23.92 31.86
CA THR A 52 -1.61 23.42 32.63
C THR A 52 -2.46 22.54 31.73
N VAL A 53 -2.45 21.23 32.00
CA VAL A 53 -3.26 20.26 31.26
C VAL A 53 -4.58 20.04 31.98
N GLU A 54 -5.66 20.31 31.27
CA GLU A 54 -7.03 19.99 31.65
C GLU A 54 -7.49 18.71 30.95
N SER A 55 -8.56 18.09 31.43
CA SER A 55 -9.19 16.99 30.71
C SER A 55 -10.70 16.94 30.87
N MET A 56 -11.37 16.38 29.87
CA MET A 56 -12.80 16.07 29.92
C MET A 56 -13.06 14.60 29.57
N VAL A 57 -14.15 14.06 30.08
CA VAL A 57 -14.65 12.73 29.69
C VAL A 57 -15.65 12.90 28.57
N SER A 58 -15.55 12.08 27.52
CA SER A 58 -16.51 12.13 26.42
C SER A 58 -17.94 11.83 26.89
N PRO A 59 -18.98 12.38 26.24
CA PRO A 59 -20.38 12.13 26.63
C PRO A 59 -20.75 10.63 26.70
N GLY A 60 -20.17 9.81 25.84
CA GLY A 60 -20.31 8.35 25.82
C GLY A 60 -19.49 7.63 26.89
N GLY A 61 -18.65 8.34 27.64
CA GLY A 61 -17.92 7.85 28.81
C GLY A 61 -16.70 6.98 28.51
N ARG A 62 -16.38 6.76 27.23
CA ARG A 62 -15.28 5.88 26.78
C ARG A 62 -13.94 6.57 26.70
N PHE A 63 -13.92 7.86 26.34
CA PHE A 63 -12.70 8.59 26.08
C PHE A 63 -12.44 9.65 27.16
N ARG A 64 -11.16 9.91 27.40
CA ARG A 64 -10.70 11.08 28.14
C ARG A 64 -9.83 11.92 27.21
N LEU A 65 -10.23 13.17 27.01
CA LEU A 65 -9.51 14.12 26.18
C LEU A 65 -8.69 15.04 27.08
N HIS A 66 -7.39 15.10 26.85
CA HIS A 66 -6.44 15.98 27.54
C HIS A 66 -6.09 17.15 26.63
N PHE A 67 -6.14 18.37 27.17
CA PHE A 67 -5.92 19.58 26.39
C PHE A 67 -5.32 20.69 27.25
N SER A 68 -4.81 21.73 26.60
CA SER A 68 -4.34 22.94 27.24
C SER A 68 -5.09 24.16 26.70
N ARG A 69 -5.22 25.22 27.52
CA ARG A 69 -5.77 26.52 27.09
C ARG A 69 -4.70 27.57 26.81
N SER A 70 -3.43 27.23 27.00
CA SER A 70 -2.33 28.20 26.96
C SER A 70 -1.03 27.55 26.55
N GLY A 71 -0.17 28.28 25.84
CA GLY A 71 1.09 27.71 25.33
C GLY A 71 0.90 27.19 23.90
N PRO A 72 1.88 26.43 23.37
CA PRO A 72 1.84 25.97 22.00
C PRO A 72 0.73 24.95 21.73
N ASN A 73 0.36 24.12 22.71
CA ASN A 73 -0.69 23.09 22.57
C ASN A 73 -2.11 23.62 22.87
N ALA A 74 -2.30 24.94 22.85
CA ALA A 74 -3.58 25.55 23.23
C ALA A 74 -4.67 25.22 22.20
N VAL A 75 -5.77 24.62 22.64
CA VAL A 75 -6.95 24.44 21.78
C VAL A 75 -7.66 25.79 21.52
N ALA A 76 -8.50 25.84 20.49
CA ALA A 76 -9.34 27.00 20.24
C ALA A 76 -10.20 27.35 21.47
N ALA A 77 -10.09 28.58 21.97
CA ALA A 77 -10.65 28.97 23.28
C ALA A 77 -12.16 29.24 23.29
N ALA A 78 -12.87 29.06 22.17
CA ALA A 78 -14.31 29.31 22.11
C ALA A 78 -15.06 28.31 23.01
N ASP A 79 -15.99 28.82 23.81
CA ASP A 79 -16.91 28.08 24.68
C ASP A 79 -18.26 28.80 24.55
N GLY A 80 -18.95 28.54 23.45
CA GLY A 80 -20.11 29.33 23.02
C GLY A 80 -21.34 29.10 23.90
N ASP A 81 -21.43 27.95 24.55
CA ASP A 81 -22.54 27.57 25.43
C ASP A 81 -22.25 27.75 26.92
N GLY A 82 -21.00 28.06 27.29
CA GLY A 82 -20.59 28.32 28.66
C GLY A 82 -20.51 27.04 29.50
N SER A 83 -20.30 25.89 28.87
CA SER A 83 -20.09 24.59 29.54
C SER A 83 -18.86 24.59 30.46
N GLY A 84 -17.94 25.53 30.26
CA GLY A 84 -16.65 25.59 30.91
C GLY A 84 -15.59 24.75 30.19
N THR A 85 -15.91 24.10 29.07
CA THR A 85 -14.98 23.34 28.23
C THR A 85 -14.98 23.92 26.82
N PRO A 86 -13.82 24.09 26.15
CA PRO A 86 -13.83 24.62 24.80
C PRO A 86 -14.63 23.75 23.81
N ASP A 87 -15.40 24.40 22.93
CA ASP A 87 -16.32 23.75 21.97
C ASP A 87 -15.60 22.73 21.08
N SER A 88 -14.33 23.01 20.72
CA SER A 88 -13.48 22.13 19.91
C SER A 88 -13.17 20.81 20.62
N VAL A 89 -12.88 20.84 21.92
CA VAL A 89 -12.61 19.64 22.73
C VAL A 89 -13.87 18.80 22.83
N GLU A 90 -15.02 19.43 23.07
CA GLU A 90 -16.27 18.70 23.10
C GLU A 90 -16.65 18.10 21.74
N ALA A 91 -16.39 18.83 20.65
CA ALA A 91 -16.60 18.34 19.29
C ALA A 91 -15.74 17.10 19.02
N ALA A 92 -14.46 17.16 19.38
CA ALA A 92 -13.56 16.01 19.30
C ALA A 92 -14.09 14.82 20.11
N ALA A 93 -14.49 15.04 21.36
CA ALA A 93 -15.01 14.00 22.23
C ALA A 93 -16.25 13.30 21.65
N ARG A 94 -17.18 14.07 21.08
CA ARG A 94 -18.37 13.55 20.40
C ARG A 94 -18.02 12.72 19.17
N VAL A 95 -17.02 13.12 18.39
CA VAL A 95 -16.58 12.36 17.21
C VAL A 95 -15.98 11.02 17.61
N TYR A 96 -15.09 10.97 18.60
CA TYR A 96 -14.51 9.71 19.08
C TYR A 96 -15.58 8.72 19.57
N ASP A 97 -16.59 9.19 20.31
CA ASP A 97 -17.72 8.34 20.71
C ASP A 97 -18.48 7.76 19.50
N ARG A 98 -18.71 8.57 18.45
CA ARG A 98 -19.36 8.11 17.20
C ARG A 98 -18.51 7.06 16.49
N VAL A 99 -17.21 7.29 16.35
CA VAL A 99 -16.27 6.36 15.70
C VAL A 99 -16.24 5.03 16.45
N ALA A 100 -16.15 5.05 17.78
CA ALA A 100 -16.18 3.83 18.58
C ALA A 100 -17.48 3.05 18.42
N ALA A 101 -18.63 3.75 18.48
CA ALA A 101 -19.93 3.13 18.26
C ALA A 101 -20.04 2.53 16.84
N PHE A 102 -19.47 3.20 15.83
CA PHE A 102 -19.44 2.72 14.46
C PHE A 102 -18.65 1.42 14.32
N TYR A 103 -17.40 1.35 14.80
CA TYR A 103 -16.60 0.13 14.72
C TYR A 103 -17.19 -1.02 15.53
N GLN A 104 -17.78 -0.74 16.69
CA GLN A 104 -18.55 -1.73 17.44
C GLN A 104 -19.76 -2.23 16.63
N GLY A 105 -20.44 -1.35 15.89
CA GLY A 105 -21.54 -1.68 14.99
C GLY A 105 -21.12 -2.59 13.82
N LEU A 106 -19.90 -2.45 13.31
CA LEU A 106 -19.29 -3.37 12.33
C LEU A 106 -18.86 -4.72 12.95
N GLY A 107 -18.98 -4.86 14.28
CA GLY A 107 -18.66 -6.08 15.02
C GLY A 107 -17.21 -6.18 15.48
N TYR A 108 -16.42 -5.11 15.37
CA TYR A 108 -15.06 -5.12 15.90
C TYR A 108 -15.05 -5.12 17.43
N ARG A 109 -14.02 -5.77 17.99
CA ARG A 109 -13.65 -5.62 19.41
C ARG A 109 -12.96 -4.28 19.57
N LEU A 110 -13.43 -3.48 20.51
CA LEU A 110 -12.79 -2.22 20.87
C LEU A 110 -11.69 -2.46 21.92
N PRO A 111 -10.72 -1.54 22.05
CA PRO A 111 -9.73 -1.58 23.11
C PRO A 111 -10.36 -1.76 24.50
N SER A 112 -9.67 -2.53 25.34
CA SER A 112 -10.01 -2.69 26.75
C SER A 112 -9.85 -1.36 27.51
N GLU A 113 -10.20 -1.37 28.80
CA GLU A 113 -9.96 -0.22 29.67
C GLU A 113 -8.48 0.18 29.65
N ASP A 114 -8.22 1.47 29.49
CA ASP A 114 -6.87 2.00 29.58
C ASP A 114 -6.44 2.10 31.05
N THR A 115 -5.68 1.11 31.49
CA THR A 115 -5.14 1.09 32.86
C THR A 115 -3.97 2.05 33.06
N ALA A 116 -3.28 2.45 32.00
CA ALA A 116 -2.13 3.35 32.09
C ALA A 116 -2.56 4.83 32.15
N GLY A 117 -3.74 5.17 31.65
CA GLY A 117 -4.42 6.45 31.88
C GLY A 117 -4.99 6.63 33.30
N GLY A 118 -5.16 5.52 34.02
CA GLY A 118 -5.48 5.50 35.45
C GLY A 118 -6.96 5.56 35.83
N ASP A 119 -7.88 5.69 34.86
CA ASP A 119 -9.32 5.72 35.11
C ASP A 119 -10.15 4.79 34.17
N GLY A 120 -9.45 3.96 33.39
CA GLY A 120 -10.05 2.98 32.48
C GLY A 120 -10.60 3.57 31.18
N LYS A 121 -10.42 4.87 30.91
CA LYS A 121 -10.88 5.54 29.68
C LYS A 121 -9.77 5.64 28.68
N PHE A 122 -10.09 5.44 27.41
CA PHE A 122 -9.10 5.55 26.34
C PHE A 122 -8.65 7.02 26.20
N ASP A 123 -7.35 7.26 26.38
CA ASP A 123 -6.80 8.62 26.38
C ASP A 123 -6.57 9.16 24.96
N VAL A 124 -6.99 10.42 24.76
CA VAL A 124 -6.71 11.23 23.57
C VAL A 124 -6.04 12.53 24.03
N TYR A 125 -4.87 12.85 23.50
CA TYR A 125 -4.11 14.05 23.85
C TYR A 125 -4.12 15.03 22.69
N LEU A 126 -4.65 16.23 22.92
CA LEU A 126 -4.67 17.32 21.95
C LEU A 126 -3.40 18.16 22.10
N VAL A 127 -2.47 18.02 21.15
CA VAL A 127 -1.13 18.62 21.16
C VAL A 127 -0.77 19.20 19.79
N ASP A 128 0.13 20.18 19.75
CA ASP A 128 0.60 20.83 18.51
C ASP A 128 1.69 19.99 17.84
N PHE A 129 1.44 19.57 16.61
CA PHE A 129 2.39 18.85 15.76
C PHE A 129 3.23 19.78 14.90
N ALA A 130 3.02 21.10 14.96
CA ALA A 130 3.77 22.12 14.22
C ALA A 130 3.83 21.84 12.70
N LEU A 131 2.70 21.43 12.12
CA LEU A 131 2.55 21.09 10.69
C LEU A 131 3.41 19.92 10.21
N ARG A 132 3.85 19.03 11.11
CA ARG A 132 4.69 17.86 10.76
C ARG A 132 3.91 16.58 10.52
N ALA A 133 2.81 16.43 11.22
CA ALA A 133 1.81 15.36 11.15
C ALA A 133 0.55 15.90 11.84
N ASP A 134 -0.54 15.15 11.89
CA ASP A 134 -1.84 15.59 12.41
C ASP A 134 -2.39 14.67 13.52
N GLY A 135 -1.77 13.51 13.73
CA GLY A 135 -2.02 12.64 14.88
C GLY A 135 -1.31 11.29 14.77
N ALA A 136 -1.49 10.44 15.78
CA ALA A 136 -0.95 9.08 15.83
C ALA A 136 -1.60 8.25 16.95
N TYR A 137 -1.79 6.97 16.72
CA TYR A 137 -1.97 5.95 17.75
C TYR A 137 -0.60 5.48 18.27
N ARG A 138 -0.46 5.45 19.61
CA ARG A 138 0.74 5.01 20.31
C ARG A 138 0.43 3.81 21.20
N LEU A 139 1.15 2.71 20.96
CA LEU A 139 1.03 1.46 21.70
C LEU A 139 1.73 1.56 23.07
N ASP A 140 0.99 1.32 24.15
CA ASP A 140 1.55 1.30 25.52
C ASP A 140 2.01 -0.11 25.92
N GLY A 141 1.24 -1.12 25.52
CA GLY A 141 1.53 -2.51 25.84
C GLY A 141 0.40 -3.48 25.52
N CYS A 142 0.71 -4.77 25.65
CA CYS A 142 -0.20 -5.88 25.34
C CYS A 142 -0.40 -6.77 26.56
N LEU A 143 -1.65 -7.20 26.80
CA LEU A 143 -1.96 -8.18 27.85
C LEU A 143 -1.63 -9.62 27.40
N GLY A 144 -1.64 -9.88 26.08
CA GLY A 144 -1.21 -11.15 25.48
C GLY A 144 0.17 -11.09 24.83
N ALA A 145 0.59 -12.21 24.21
CA ALA A 145 1.76 -12.26 23.32
C ALA A 145 1.39 -11.58 21.99
N ASP A 146 1.38 -10.25 22.00
CA ASP A 146 1.05 -9.36 20.86
C ASP A 146 -0.44 -9.31 20.49
N THR A 147 -1.33 -9.52 21.47
CA THR A 147 -2.78 -9.36 21.31
C THR A 147 -3.36 -8.63 22.52
N ASP A 148 -4.58 -8.12 22.38
CA ASP A 148 -5.27 -7.36 23.44
C ASP A 148 -4.41 -6.21 23.94
N CYS A 149 -3.92 -5.39 22.99
CA CYS A 149 -3.05 -4.27 23.29
C CYS A 149 -3.84 -2.99 23.51
N THR A 150 -3.31 -2.15 24.40
CA THR A 150 -3.83 -0.83 24.70
C THR A 150 -2.82 0.24 24.33
N GLY A 151 -3.32 1.45 24.14
CA GLY A 151 -2.55 2.60 23.72
C GLY A 151 -3.30 3.89 23.98
N HIS A 152 -2.79 4.97 23.41
CA HIS A 152 -3.44 6.28 23.39
C HIS A 152 -3.36 6.90 22.00
N ILE A 153 -4.17 7.93 21.77
CA ILE A 153 -4.07 8.76 20.57
C ILE A 153 -3.49 10.12 20.93
N VAL A 154 -2.56 10.60 20.11
CA VAL A 154 -2.17 12.01 20.05
C VAL A 154 -2.77 12.62 18.80
N GLN A 155 -3.35 13.80 18.92
CA GLN A 155 -4.08 14.48 17.86
C GLN A 155 -3.70 15.95 17.85
N GLU A 156 -3.58 16.52 16.67
CA GLU A 156 -3.41 17.95 16.45
C GLU A 156 -4.51 18.77 17.15
N ASN A 157 -4.11 19.77 17.94
CA ASN A 157 -5.00 20.46 18.88
C ASN A 157 -6.04 21.37 18.18
N ASP A 158 -5.67 22.03 17.08
CA ASP A 158 -6.55 23.01 16.40
C ASP A 158 -6.60 22.88 14.87
N PHE A 159 -5.70 22.09 14.27
CA PHE A 159 -5.55 21.90 12.82
C PHE A 159 -5.31 23.22 12.05
N ALA A 160 -4.84 24.26 12.72
CA ALA A 160 -4.54 25.54 12.09
C ALA A 160 -3.38 25.38 11.10
N GLY A 161 -3.62 25.76 9.83
CA GLY A 161 -2.63 25.65 8.76
C GLY A 161 -2.61 24.29 8.04
N TYR A 162 -3.46 23.34 8.44
CA TYR A 162 -3.72 22.11 7.69
C TYR A 162 -4.77 22.35 6.60
N SER A 163 -4.80 21.46 5.62
CA SER A 163 -5.64 21.60 4.42
C SER A 163 -6.98 20.88 4.53
N TYR A 164 -7.60 20.87 5.71
CA TYR A 164 -8.94 20.32 5.94
C TYR A 164 -10.02 21.37 5.66
N GLY A 165 -11.20 20.94 5.21
CA GLY A 165 -12.32 21.86 4.95
C GLY A 165 -12.92 22.47 6.23
N SER A 166 -12.78 21.78 7.37
CA SER A 166 -13.24 22.22 8.69
C SER A 166 -12.50 21.47 9.81
N TYR A 167 -12.63 21.95 11.05
CA TYR A 167 -12.13 21.23 12.22
C TYR A 167 -12.86 19.88 12.39
N GLU A 168 -14.18 19.87 12.17
CA GLU A 168 -15.00 18.66 12.28
C GLU A 168 -14.58 17.58 11.28
N GLU A 169 -14.29 17.96 10.03
CA GLU A 169 -13.74 17.07 9.00
C GLU A 169 -12.37 16.53 9.42
N ALA A 170 -11.47 17.40 9.92
CA ALA A 170 -10.14 17.00 10.37
C ALA A 170 -10.19 15.97 11.49
N VAL A 171 -11.01 16.23 12.52
CA VAL A 171 -11.23 15.29 13.63
C VAL A 171 -11.89 14.01 13.13
N ALA A 172 -12.89 14.07 12.24
CA ALA A 172 -13.56 12.87 11.74
C ALA A 172 -12.60 11.96 10.99
N THR A 173 -11.76 12.51 10.11
CA THR A 173 -10.71 11.76 9.40
C THR A 173 -9.73 11.14 10.39
N LEU A 174 -9.13 11.95 11.26
CA LEU A 174 -8.11 11.46 12.19
C LEU A 174 -8.66 10.45 13.20
N ALA A 175 -9.78 10.77 13.85
CA ALA A 175 -10.35 9.92 14.88
C ALA A 175 -10.77 8.56 14.31
N SER A 176 -11.33 8.54 13.10
CA SER A 176 -11.65 7.27 12.43
C SER A 176 -10.38 6.48 12.08
N HIS A 177 -9.35 7.12 11.52
CA HIS A 177 -8.08 6.46 11.19
C HIS A 177 -7.37 5.90 12.43
N GLU A 178 -7.06 6.76 13.39
CA GLU A 178 -6.23 6.41 14.55
C GLU A 178 -6.93 5.49 15.54
N PHE A 179 -8.24 5.67 15.73
CA PHE A 179 -8.98 4.72 16.57
C PHE A 179 -9.13 3.35 15.90
N PHE A 180 -9.06 3.27 14.56
CA PHE A 180 -8.98 1.98 13.90
C PHE A 180 -7.64 1.28 14.18
N HIS A 181 -6.52 2.00 14.25
CA HIS A 181 -5.26 1.42 14.74
C HIS A 181 -5.38 0.86 16.16
N ALA A 182 -6.08 1.57 17.05
CA ALA A 182 -6.36 1.05 18.38
C ALA A 182 -7.21 -0.24 18.32
N VAL A 183 -8.22 -0.30 17.45
CA VAL A 183 -9.00 -1.53 17.19
C VAL A 183 -8.11 -2.65 16.65
N GLN A 184 -7.24 -2.39 15.68
CA GLN A 184 -6.30 -3.37 15.13
C GLN A 184 -5.39 -3.94 16.23
N ALA A 185 -4.93 -3.11 17.16
CA ALA A 185 -4.05 -3.50 18.26
C ALA A 185 -4.71 -4.48 19.25
N VAL A 186 -6.05 -4.51 19.34
CA VAL A 186 -6.79 -5.54 20.11
C VAL A 186 -6.61 -6.92 19.50
N TYR A 187 -6.49 -6.99 18.18
CA TYR A 187 -6.32 -8.23 17.43
C TYR A 187 -4.85 -8.59 17.31
N HIS A 188 -4.07 -7.76 16.60
CA HIS A 188 -2.65 -7.96 16.38
C HIS A 188 -2.03 -6.66 15.84
N PRO A 189 -1.14 -5.98 16.59
CA PRO A 189 -0.63 -4.65 16.22
C PRO A 189 0.47 -4.67 15.13
N GLY A 190 0.68 -5.81 14.44
CA GLY A 190 1.95 -6.12 13.78
C GLY A 190 1.84 -6.84 12.43
N LEU A 191 0.73 -6.65 11.71
CA LEU A 191 0.50 -7.33 10.43
C LEU A 191 1.23 -6.70 9.22
N GLY A 192 1.92 -5.57 9.41
CA GLY A 192 2.62 -4.84 8.36
C GLY A 192 1.93 -3.52 7.97
N ILE A 193 2.69 -2.62 7.33
CA ILE A 193 2.25 -1.25 7.03
C ILE A 193 1.08 -1.24 6.05
N VAL A 194 1.12 -2.08 5.00
CA VAL A 194 0.00 -2.16 4.04
C VAL A 194 -1.31 -2.57 4.71
N ALA A 195 -1.27 -3.56 5.61
CA ALA A 195 -2.45 -4.00 6.33
C ALA A 195 -2.92 -2.97 7.37
N GLY A 196 -2.00 -2.39 8.13
CA GLY A 196 -2.30 -1.38 9.15
C GLY A 196 -2.88 -0.11 8.52
N GLU A 197 -2.07 0.61 7.75
CA GLU A 197 -2.45 1.91 7.16
C GLU A 197 -3.55 1.75 6.10
N GLY A 198 -3.43 0.76 5.22
CA GLY A 198 -4.39 0.57 4.13
C GLY A 198 -5.79 0.27 4.64
N SER A 199 -5.91 -0.51 5.73
CA SER A 199 -7.23 -0.74 6.33
C SER A 199 -7.67 0.39 7.27
N ALA A 200 -6.79 1.22 7.81
CA ALA A 200 -7.16 2.43 8.56
C ALA A 200 -7.77 3.50 7.65
N VAL A 201 -7.17 3.76 6.48
CA VAL A 201 -7.76 4.65 5.44
C VAL A 201 -9.06 4.07 4.88
N TRP A 202 -9.18 2.75 4.75
CA TRP A 202 -10.49 2.14 4.43
C TRP A 202 -11.53 2.46 5.51
N ALA A 203 -11.14 2.42 6.78
CA ALA A 203 -12.05 2.64 7.89
C ALA A 203 -12.58 4.08 7.94
N THR A 204 -11.79 5.08 7.53
CA THR A 204 -12.24 6.48 7.41
C THR A 204 -13.37 6.61 6.39
N GLU A 205 -13.17 6.05 5.20
CA GLU A 205 -14.15 6.00 4.10
C GLU A 205 -15.40 5.19 4.45
N ARG A 206 -15.29 4.18 5.32
CA ARG A 206 -16.46 3.44 5.85
C ARG A 206 -17.23 4.23 6.89
N PHE A 207 -16.53 4.94 7.79
CA PHE A 207 -17.15 5.71 8.85
C PHE A 207 -18.01 6.84 8.30
N GLU A 208 -17.45 7.62 7.37
CA GLU A 208 -18.14 8.74 6.77
C GLU A 208 -17.65 8.94 5.33
N PRO A 209 -18.42 8.47 4.31
CA PRO A 209 -18.02 8.60 2.91
C PRO A 209 -17.79 10.06 2.45
N ALA A 210 -18.30 11.06 3.16
CA ALA A 210 -18.00 12.45 2.82
C ALA A 210 -16.52 12.82 3.09
N LEU A 211 -15.77 11.99 3.82
CA LEU A 211 -14.33 12.13 4.02
C LEU A 211 -13.61 11.55 2.80
N ASP A 212 -13.15 12.40 1.89
CA ASP A 212 -12.47 12.00 0.65
C ASP A 212 -11.03 11.46 0.88
N ASP A 213 -10.75 10.87 2.04
CA ASP A 213 -9.39 10.48 2.46
C ASP A 213 -8.78 9.41 1.53
N LEU A 214 -9.57 8.38 1.22
CA LEU A 214 -9.17 7.35 0.26
C LEU A 214 -8.94 7.93 -1.14
N GLU A 215 -9.80 8.82 -1.62
CA GLU A 215 -9.65 9.52 -2.90
C GLU A 215 -8.31 10.26 -2.97
N HIS A 216 -7.93 10.98 -1.90
CA HIS A 216 -6.67 11.71 -1.83
C HIS A 216 -5.43 10.79 -1.98
N PHE A 217 -5.50 9.55 -1.47
CA PHE A 217 -4.37 8.61 -1.52
C PHE A 217 -4.41 7.64 -2.71
N SER A 218 -5.54 7.52 -3.41
CA SER A 218 -5.76 6.54 -4.47
C SER A 218 -4.68 6.55 -5.57
N SER A 219 -4.13 7.73 -5.91
CA SER A 219 -3.06 7.87 -6.91
C SER A 219 -1.78 7.13 -6.52
N ALA A 220 -1.45 7.07 -5.24
CA ALA A 220 -0.20 6.48 -4.77
C ALA A 220 -0.08 4.98 -5.09
N TYR A 221 -1.21 4.27 -5.15
CA TYR A 221 -1.27 2.89 -5.65
C TYR A 221 -1.45 2.85 -7.17
N LEU A 222 -2.39 3.63 -7.73
CA LEU A 222 -2.77 3.56 -9.15
C LEU A 222 -1.69 4.06 -10.13
N GLU A 223 -0.71 4.82 -9.65
CA GLU A 223 0.49 5.16 -10.43
C GLU A 223 1.55 4.05 -10.42
N ARG A 224 1.52 3.17 -9.41
CA ARG A 224 2.54 2.15 -9.15
C ARG A 224 1.97 0.74 -8.90
N PRO A 225 1.01 0.25 -9.71
CA PRO A 225 0.44 -1.08 -9.53
C PRO A 225 1.44 -2.21 -9.84
N ASP A 226 2.61 -1.87 -10.40
CA ASP A 226 3.75 -2.75 -10.61
C ASP A 226 4.48 -3.13 -9.31
N ARG A 227 4.23 -2.39 -8.23
CA ARG A 227 4.70 -2.73 -6.89
C ARG A 227 3.83 -3.82 -6.28
N SER A 228 4.49 -4.75 -5.59
CA SER A 228 3.81 -5.81 -4.85
C SER A 228 3.01 -5.22 -3.70
N LEU A 229 1.72 -5.56 -3.63
CA LEU A 229 0.86 -5.20 -2.51
C LEU A 229 1.30 -5.89 -1.21
N VAL A 230 1.95 -7.05 -1.30
CA VAL A 230 2.30 -7.90 -0.16
C VAL A 230 3.70 -7.65 0.39
N LEU A 231 4.41 -6.65 -0.13
CA LEU A 231 5.70 -6.20 0.36
C LEU A 231 5.55 -4.77 0.91
N ASP A 232 5.82 -4.61 2.19
CA ASP A 232 5.83 -3.28 2.80
C ASP A 232 6.89 -2.39 2.13
N PRO A 233 6.57 -1.13 1.85
CA PRO A 233 7.50 -0.22 1.20
C PRO A 233 8.68 0.12 2.12
N ASP A 234 9.90 0.04 1.59
CA ASP A 234 11.08 0.60 2.25
C ASP A 234 11.08 2.14 2.15
N GLY A 235 11.50 2.82 3.23
CA GLY A 235 11.73 4.27 3.24
C GLY A 235 10.44 5.12 3.17
N PRO A 236 10.50 6.36 2.65
CA PRO A 236 9.38 7.31 2.70
C PRO A 236 8.21 6.97 1.74
N ALA A 237 8.20 5.79 1.10
CA ALA A 237 7.17 5.36 0.16
C ALA A 237 5.88 4.86 0.84
N GLN A 238 5.53 5.44 1.99
CA GLN A 238 4.38 5.04 2.81
C GLN A 238 3.04 5.47 2.22
N SER A 239 3.02 6.51 1.38
CA SER A 239 1.83 6.88 0.61
C SER A 239 1.30 5.71 -0.22
N PHE A 240 2.16 4.75 -0.63
CA PHE A 240 1.71 3.53 -1.30
C PHE A 240 0.80 2.69 -0.39
N SER A 241 1.13 2.54 0.90
CA SER A 241 0.30 1.79 1.85
C SER A 241 -1.04 2.46 2.11
N TYR A 242 -1.07 3.80 2.12
CA TYR A 242 -2.33 4.56 2.17
C TYR A 242 -3.15 4.37 0.89
N GLY A 243 -2.51 4.45 -0.29
CA GLY A 243 -3.18 4.19 -1.56
C GLY A 243 -3.62 2.73 -1.73
N ALA A 244 -2.95 1.79 -1.07
CA ALA A 244 -3.31 0.38 -1.03
C ALA A 244 -4.65 0.14 -0.28
N SER A 245 -5.18 1.14 0.41
CA SER A 245 -6.57 1.15 0.89
C SER A 245 -7.59 0.83 -0.20
N LEU A 246 -7.31 1.12 -1.47
CA LEU A 246 -8.13 0.69 -2.61
C LEU A 246 -8.37 -0.82 -2.63
N PHE A 247 -7.39 -1.63 -2.21
CA PHE A 247 -7.57 -3.07 -2.12
C PHE A 247 -8.56 -3.44 -1.00
N PHE A 248 -8.43 -2.82 0.17
CA PHE A 248 -9.37 -3.04 1.29
C PHE A 248 -10.78 -2.54 0.94
N GLN A 249 -10.88 -1.40 0.26
CA GLN A 249 -12.12 -0.89 -0.30
C GLN A 249 -12.76 -1.86 -1.29
N PHE A 250 -11.98 -2.42 -2.21
CA PHE A 250 -12.43 -3.49 -3.09
C PHE A 250 -12.94 -4.68 -2.28
N LEU A 251 -12.21 -5.15 -1.28
CA LEU A 251 -12.63 -6.28 -0.45
C LEU A 251 -13.97 -6.01 0.25
N GLY A 252 -14.12 -4.83 0.84
CA GLY A 252 -15.36 -4.40 1.51
C GLY A 252 -16.55 -4.31 0.56
N GLU A 253 -16.39 -3.66 -0.61
CA GLU A 253 -17.47 -3.56 -1.59
C GLU A 253 -17.83 -4.90 -2.24
N ARG A 254 -16.82 -5.76 -2.48
CA ARG A 254 -17.00 -7.01 -3.24
C ARG A 254 -17.43 -8.20 -2.39
N PHE A 255 -16.95 -8.29 -1.16
CA PHE A 255 -17.15 -9.43 -0.27
C PHE A 255 -17.86 -9.06 1.04
N GLY A 256 -18.03 -7.76 1.31
CA GLY A 256 -18.60 -7.21 2.53
C GLY A 256 -17.52 -6.88 3.56
N ASP A 257 -17.75 -5.84 4.36
CA ASP A 257 -16.83 -5.34 5.40
C ASP A 257 -16.45 -6.41 6.44
N GLY A 258 -17.30 -7.43 6.61
CA GLY A 258 -17.04 -8.59 7.47
C GLY A 258 -15.79 -9.40 7.09
N LEU A 259 -15.33 -9.33 5.83
CA LEU A 259 -14.08 -9.97 5.41
C LEU A 259 -12.86 -9.31 6.07
N ILE A 260 -12.83 -7.98 6.18
CA ILE A 260 -11.71 -7.27 6.81
C ILE A 260 -11.68 -7.57 8.31
N ARG A 261 -12.85 -7.62 8.97
CA ARG A 261 -12.94 -8.10 10.35
C ARG A 261 -12.44 -9.54 10.49
N SER A 262 -12.79 -10.43 9.56
CA SER A 262 -12.35 -11.83 9.59
C SER A 262 -10.85 -11.98 9.44
N LEU A 263 -10.19 -11.13 8.64
CA LEU A 263 -8.72 -11.04 8.54
C LEU A 263 -8.09 -10.75 9.92
N TRP A 264 -8.60 -9.74 10.63
CA TRP A 264 -8.11 -9.39 11.97
C TRP A 264 -8.44 -10.47 13.02
N GLU A 265 -9.57 -11.16 12.90
CA GLU A 265 -9.88 -12.30 13.77
C GLU A 265 -8.97 -13.51 13.51
N GLU A 266 -8.60 -13.74 12.25
CA GLU A 266 -7.70 -14.81 11.86
C GLU A 266 -6.26 -14.56 12.32
N SER A 267 -5.82 -13.30 12.43
CA SER A 267 -4.49 -12.99 12.97
C SER A 267 -4.33 -13.43 14.43
N VAL A 268 -5.41 -13.46 15.22
CA VAL A 268 -5.38 -13.99 16.59
C VAL A 268 -5.23 -15.51 16.60
N ARG A 269 -5.80 -16.20 15.61
CA ARG A 269 -5.73 -17.67 15.48
C ARG A 269 -4.39 -18.13 14.95
N SER A 270 -3.80 -17.32 14.07
CA SER A 270 -2.59 -17.63 13.30
C SER A 270 -1.56 -16.49 13.40
N PRO A 271 -1.06 -16.14 14.60
CA PRO A 271 -0.30 -14.90 14.86
C PRO A 271 1.04 -14.80 14.14
N THR A 272 1.61 -15.92 13.67
CA THR A 272 2.88 -15.90 12.91
C THR A 272 2.68 -15.77 11.40
N ALA A 273 1.44 -15.83 10.91
CA ALA A 273 1.16 -15.75 9.48
C ALA A 273 1.05 -14.29 9.03
N ARG A 274 1.60 -14.01 7.85
CA ARG A 274 1.50 -12.68 7.23
C ARG A 274 0.07 -12.40 6.80
N TRP A 275 -0.33 -11.13 6.80
CA TRP A 275 -1.68 -10.70 6.41
C TRP A 275 -2.23 -11.29 5.09
N PRO A 276 -1.44 -11.50 4.02
CA PRO A 276 -1.98 -12.05 2.78
C PRO A 276 -2.37 -13.52 2.92
N VAL A 277 -1.64 -14.28 3.74
CA VAL A 277 -1.92 -15.70 4.04
C VAL A 277 -3.18 -15.81 4.89
N LEU A 278 -3.33 -14.91 5.86
CA LEU A 278 -4.54 -14.81 6.69
C LEU A 278 -5.77 -14.47 5.82
N LEU A 279 -5.63 -13.53 4.89
CA LEU A 279 -6.70 -13.16 3.97
C LEU A 279 -7.06 -14.32 3.03
N ASP A 280 -6.07 -14.99 2.43
CA ASP A 280 -6.30 -16.16 1.59
C ASP A 280 -7.04 -17.27 2.36
N THR A 281 -6.65 -17.50 3.61
CA THR A 281 -7.33 -18.45 4.52
C THR A 281 -8.81 -18.09 4.71
N CYS A 282 -9.12 -16.81 4.96
CA CYS A 282 -10.50 -16.34 5.11
C CYS A 282 -11.30 -16.47 3.81
N LEU A 283 -10.73 -16.03 2.69
CA LEU A 283 -11.37 -16.10 1.36
C LEU A 283 -11.73 -17.54 0.98
N ARG A 284 -10.82 -18.49 1.20
CA ARG A 284 -11.05 -19.90 0.91
C ARG A 284 -12.10 -20.51 1.83
N ARG A 285 -12.03 -20.21 3.13
CA ARG A 285 -12.92 -20.78 4.13
C ARG A 285 -14.36 -20.30 3.99
N ASP A 286 -14.54 -19.00 3.81
CA ASP A 286 -15.84 -18.36 4.02
C ASP A 286 -16.47 -17.79 2.73
N TRP A 287 -15.67 -17.55 1.66
CA TRP A 287 -16.15 -16.97 0.38
C TRP A 287 -15.96 -17.87 -0.85
N ASN A 288 -15.38 -19.07 -0.70
CA ASN A 288 -15.14 -20.02 -1.80
C ASN A 288 -14.39 -19.38 -2.99
N THR A 289 -13.41 -18.53 -2.67
CA THR A 289 -12.46 -17.92 -3.61
C THR A 289 -11.08 -17.93 -2.97
N ASP A 290 -10.08 -17.36 -3.63
CA ASP A 290 -8.77 -17.17 -3.05
C ASP A 290 -8.18 -15.80 -3.36
N PHE A 291 -7.00 -15.53 -2.78
CA PHE A 291 -6.33 -14.26 -2.94
C PHE A 291 -5.99 -13.98 -4.41
N ASP A 292 -5.56 -14.98 -5.18
CA ASP A 292 -5.18 -14.84 -6.59
C ASP A 292 -6.36 -14.40 -7.46
N ALA A 293 -7.52 -15.05 -7.29
CA ALA A 293 -8.75 -14.67 -7.95
C ALA A 293 -9.24 -13.27 -7.51
N ALA A 294 -9.21 -12.99 -6.19
CA ALA A 294 -9.64 -11.70 -5.65
C ALA A 294 -8.76 -10.54 -6.14
N PHE A 295 -7.43 -10.72 -6.13
CA PHE A 295 -6.48 -9.72 -6.62
C PHE A 295 -6.62 -9.50 -8.13
N THR A 296 -6.91 -10.55 -8.90
CA THR A 296 -7.17 -10.42 -10.34
C THR A 296 -8.47 -9.67 -10.65
N GLU A 297 -9.49 -9.83 -9.81
CA GLU A 297 -10.71 -9.02 -9.90
C GLU A 297 -10.47 -7.56 -9.51
N PHE A 298 -9.71 -7.31 -8.43
CA PHE A 298 -9.24 -5.98 -8.05
C PHE A 298 -8.48 -5.27 -9.19
N ALA A 299 -7.58 -5.99 -9.86
CA ALA A 299 -6.86 -5.47 -11.02
C ALA A 299 -7.80 -5.03 -12.15
N GLN A 300 -8.92 -5.73 -12.35
CA GLN A 300 -9.93 -5.33 -13.33
C GLN A 300 -10.72 -4.11 -12.89
N TRP A 301 -11.09 -4.01 -11.61
CA TRP A 301 -11.79 -2.85 -11.08
C TRP A 301 -10.95 -1.58 -11.23
N ASN A 302 -9.63 -1.68 -11.09
CA ASN A 302 -8.72 -0.56 -11.28
C ASN A 302 -8.70 0.00 -12.73
N LEU A 303 -9.11 -0.78 -13.73
CA LEU A 303 -9.29 -0.27 -15.10
C LEU A 303 -10.50 0.68 -15.24
N SER A 304 -11.34 0.80 -14.21
CA SER A 304 -12.58 1.57 -14.17
C SER A 304 -12.55 2.65 -13.07
N THR A 305 -11.44 3.39 -12.96
CA THR A 305 -11.30 4.53 -12.03
C THR A 305 -11.18 5.87 -12.76
N GLY A 306 -11.34 6.98 -12.03
CA GLY A 306 -11.22 8.33 -12.56
C GLY A 306 -12.18 8.59 -13.72
N SER A 307 -11.69 9.15 -14.81
CA SER A 307 -12.54 9.46 -15.98
C SER A 307 -13.08 8.19 -16.68
N ARG A 308 -12.47 7.03 -16.42
CA ARG A 308 -12.86 5.73 -16.98
C ARG A 308 -13.96 5.03 -16.19
N TRP A 309 -14.37 5.59 -15.05
CA TRP A 309 -15.38 4.97 -14.21
C TRP A 309 -16.76 4.92 -14.87
N GLN A 310 -17.47 3.82 -14.63
CA GLN A 310 -18.88 3.63 -14.97
C GLN A 310 -19.57 2.85 -13.85
N ALA A 311 -20.80 3.24 -13.50
CA ALA A 311 -21.61 2.54 -12.51
C ALA A 311 -21.79 1.05 -12.90
N GLY A 312 -21.58 0.16 -11.94
CA GLY A 312 -21.69 -1.29 -12.14
C GLY A 312 -20.48 -1.97 -12.81
N GLN A 313 -19.37 -1.24 -13.05
CA GLN A 313 -18.15 -1.79 -13.65
C GLN A 313 -16.95 -1.80 -12.68
N GLY A 314 -17.20 -1.84 -11.38
CA GLY A 314 -16.18 -1.80 -10.34
C GLY A 314 -16.70 -1.05 -9.12
N TYR A 315 -15.85 -0.21 -8.55
CA TYR A 315 -16.14 0.58 -7.36
C TYR A 315 -17.40 1.42 -7.48
N ALA A 316 -18.18 1.54 -6.40
CA ALA A 316 -19.35 2.41 -6.35
C ALA A 316 -18.98 3.89 -6.56
N ARG A 317 -17.82 4.31 -6.06
CA ARG A 317 -17.31 5.69 -6.10
C ARG A 317 -16.07 5.88 -6.97
N GLY A 318 -15.81 4.96 -7.91
CA GLY A 318 -14.56 4.97 -8.67
C GLY A 318 -14.28 6.23 -9.50
N ALA A 319 -15.27 7.10 -9.73
CA ALA A 319 -15.06 8.42 -10.35
C ALA A 319 -14.27 9.40 -9.47
N GLY A 320 -14.31 9.24 -8.15
CA GLY A 320 -13.53 10.05 -7.20
C GLY A 320 -12.08 9.60 -7.08
N TYR A 321 -11.77 8.36 -7.46
CA TYR A 321 -10.40 7.84 -7.40
C TYR A 321 -9.57 8.36 -8.56
N ALA A 322 -8.25 8.42 -8.36
CA ALA A 322 -7.31 8.77 -9.41
C ALA A 322 -7.46 7.84 -10.62
N GLU A 323 -7.13 8.35 -11.81
CA GLU A 323 -7.12 7.52 -13.01
C GLU A 323 -5.91 6.57 -12.99
N LEU A 324 -6.15 5.28 -13.26
CA LEU A 324 -5.09 4.29 -13.41
C LEU A 324 -4.10 4.68 -14.50
N VAL A 325 -2.80 4.67 -14.16
CA VAL A 325 -1.73 4.92 -15.14
C VAL A 325 -1.45 3.65 -15.94
N LEU A 326 -1.68 3.73 -17.25
CA LEU A 326 -1.40 2.67 -18.21
C LEU A 326 -0.11 3.00 -18.99
N ALA A 327 0.72 2.01 -19.29
CA ALA A 327 1.90 2.22 -20.12
C ALA A 327 1.50 2.22 -21.62
N PRO A 328 1.51 3.37 -22.33
CA PRO A 328 1.08 3.43 -23.72
C PRO A 328 2.09 2.70 -24.64
N ARG A 329 1.56 2.04 -25.66
CA ARG A 329 2.32 1.30 -26.68
C ARG A 329 1.69 1.46 -28.07
N THR A 330 2.51 1.25 -29.09
CA THR A 330 2.07 1.25 -30.50
C THR A 330 2.16 -0.18 -31.03
N LEU A 331 1.10 -0.66 -31.67
CA LEU A 331 1.08 -1.98 -32.30
C LEU A 331 2.00 -2.02 -33.55
N PRO A 332 2.69 -3.14 -33.83
CA PRO A 332 2.82 -4.32 -32.97
C PRO A 332 3.74 -4.07 -31.76
N VAL A 333 3.48 -4.76 -30.66
CA VAL A 333 4.26 -4.67 -29.40
C VAL A 333 5.09 -5.93 -29.23
N ASP A 334 6.34 -5.76 -28.84
CA ASP A 334 7.25 -6.83 -28.41
C ASP A 334 8.11 -6.32 -27.24
N GLU A 335 7.70 -6.66 -26.02
CA GLU A 335 8.40 -6.37 -24.78
C GLU A 335 9.14 -7.62 -24.34
N SER A 336 10.46 -7.65 -24.57
CA SER A 336 11.30 -8.82 -24.33
C SER A 336 11.40 -9.24 -22.86
N SER A 337 11.10 -8.33 -21.92
CA SER A 337 11.20 -8.60 -20.49
C SER A 337 10.25 -7.71 -19.67
N VAL A 338 9.11 -8.29 -19.31
CA VAL A 338 8.12 -7.73 -18.38
C VAL A 338 8.20 -8.51 -17.08
N ARG A 339 8.65 -7.84 -16.01
CA ARG A 339 8.56 -8.37 -14.65
C ARG A 339 7.19 -8.06 -14.05
N VAL A 340 6.58 -9.05 -13.42
CA VAL A 340 5.39 -8.93 -12.57
C VAL A 340 5.71 -9.54 -11.21
N ALA A 341 5.72 -8.74 -10.15
CA ALA A 341 5.92 -9.22 -8.78
C ALA A 341 4.64 -9.92 -8.27
N PRO A 342 4.70 -10.75 -7.20
CA PRO A 342 3.51 -11.30 -6.57
C PRO A 342 2.60 -10.18 -6.07
N ALA A 343 1.28 -10.37 -6.16
CA ALA A 343 0.25 -9.38 -5.89
C ALA A 343 0.56 -8.03 -6.54
N ALA A 344 0.92 -8.05 -7.83
CA ALA A 344 1.19 -6.86 -8.64
C ALA A 344 0.63 -7.02 -10.06
N VAL A 345 0.54 -5.89 -10.76
CA VAL A 345 -0.02 -5.82 -12.12
C VAL A 345 0.82 -4.92 -13.02
N ARG A 346 1.02 -5.36 -14.25
CA ARG A 346 1.57 -4.53 -15.32
C ARG A 346 0.48 -4.19 -16.31
N TYR A 347 0.15 -2.90 -16.41
CA TYR A 347 -0.84 -2.40 -17.35
C TYR A 347 -0.22 -1.71 -18.56
N PHE A 348 -0.80 -1.97 -19.72
CA PHE A 348 -0.42 -1.42 -21.01
C PHE A 348 -1.67 -0.92 -21.74
N GLU A 349 -1.51 0.05 -22.63
CA GLU A 349 -2.59 0.52 -23.50
C GLU A 349 -2.10 0.64 -24.94
N VAL A 350 -2.90 0.15 -25.87
CA VAL A 350 -2.70 0.33 -27.32
C VAL A 350 -3.95 0.96 -27.93
N ALA A 351 -3.79 1.59 -29.10
CA ALA A 351 -4.91 2.11 -29.87
C ALA A 351 -5.86 0.98 -30.30
N GLY A 352 -7.17 1.27 -30.31
CA GLY A 352 -8.17 0.42 -30.93
C GLY A 352 -8.22 0.61 -32.45
N GLY A 353 -9.33 0.20 -33.07
CA GLY A 353 -9.56 0.33 -34.52
C GLY A 353 -8.99 -0.79 -35.37
N ALA A 354 -8.05 -1.59 -34.85
CA ALA A 354 -7.64 -2.84 -35.48
C ALA A 354 -8.80 -3.85 -35.47
N GLY A 355 -8.93 -4.68 -36.51
CA GLY A 355 -9.99 -5.70 -36.57
C GLY A 355 -9.98 -6.61 -35.34
N THR A 356 -8.79 -7.05 -34.92
CA THR A 356 -8.57 -7.83 -33.71
C THR A 356 -7.20 -7.50 -33.16
N VAL A 357 -7.08 -7.37 -31.83
CA VAL A 357 -5.81 -7.33 -31.13
C VAL A 357 -5.58 -8.70 -30.50
N SER A 358 -4.50 -9.37 -30.89
CA SER A 358 -4.07 -10.61 -30.26
C SER A 358 -2.96 -10.30 -29.26
N VAL A 359 -3.06 -10.83 -28.04
CA VAL A 359 -2.11 -10.57 -26.94
C VAL A 359 -1.54 -11.90 -26.48
N GLY A 360 -0.23 -11.96 -26.30
CA GLY A 360 0.47 -13.13 -25.79
C GLY A 360 1.44 -12.74 -24.67
N PHE A 361 1.50 -13.57 -23.63
CA PHE A 361 2.53 -13.47 -22.59
C PHE A 361 3.23 -14.81 -22.47
N GLN A 362 4.56 -14.81 -22.66
CA GLN A 362 5.41 -15.99 -22.55
C GLN A 362 6.25 -15.87 -21.28
N PRO A 363 5.88 -16.55 -20.17
CA PRO A 363 6.71 -16.58 -18.97
C PRO A 363 8.07 -17.20 -19.29
N ARG A 364 9.13 -16.70 -18.66
CA ARG A 364 10.47 -17.27 -18.80
C ARG A 364 10.51 -18.68 -18.24
N GLU A 365 11.15 -19.60 -18.96
CA GLU A 365 11.32 -20.97 -18.49
C GLU A 365 12.10 -21.00 -17.16
N GLY A 366 11.64 -21.82 -16.20
CA GLY A 366 12.25 -21.98 -14.89
C GLY A 366 11.82 -20.95 -13.84
N ASP A 367 11.03 -19.93 -14.21
CA ASP A 367 10.36 -19.05 -13.24
C ASP A 367 9.28 -19.82 -12.45
N GLU A 368 8.76 -19.21 -11.40
CA GLU A 368 7.85 -19.85 -10.46
C GLU A 368 6.58 -20.42 -11.11
N THR A 369 6.12 -21.55 -10.56
CA THR A 369 4.91 -22.25 -10.99
C THR A 369 3.66 -21.64 -10.36
N GLY A 370 2.52 -21.71 -11.07
CA GLY A 370 1.23 -21.16 -10.65
C GLY A 370 0.58 -20.30 -11.74
N ALA A 371 -0.72 -20.03 -11.67
CA ALA A 371 -1.41 -19.28 -12.72
C ALA A 371 -0.89 -17.83 -12.82
N LEU A 372 -0.63 -17.36 -14.04
CA LEU A 372 -0.69 -15.93 -14.38
C LEU A 372 -2.07 -15.62 -14.94
N HIS A 373 -2.44 -14.35 -14.89
CA HIS A 373 -3.64 -13.88 -15.56
C HIS A 373 -3.29 -12.80 -16.59
N LEU A 374 -3.89 -12.93 -17.76
CA LEU A 374 -3.85 -11.95 -18.82
C LEU A 374 -5.26 -11.43 -19.04
N VAL A 375 -5.47 -10.14 -18.90
CA VAL A 375 -6.76 -9.48 -19.11
C VAL A 375 -6.62 -8.45 -20.21
N ALA A 376 -7.55 -8.44 -21.18
CA ALA A 376 -7.63 -7.40 -22.19
C ALA A 376 -9.03 -6.80 -22.24
N VAL A 377 -9.09 -5.46 -22.28
CA VAL A 377 -10.33 -4.68 -22.23
C VAL A 377 -10.40 -3.73 -23.41
N ALA A 378 -11.40 -3.91 -24.27
CA ALA A 378 -11.67 -3.01 -25.39
C ALA A 378 -12.63 -1.91 -24.93
N ARG A 379 -12.28 -0.65 -25.19
CA ARG A 379 -13.06 0.52 -24.74
C ARG A 379 -13.34 1.50 -25.87
N SER A 380 -14.49 2.17 -25.79
CA SER A 380 -14.81 3.34 -26.63
C SER A 380 -15.27 4.48 -25.73
N GLY A 381 -14.42 5.51 -25.58
CA GLY A 381 -14.57 6.49 -24.51
C GLY A 381 -14.58 5.81 -23.13
N THR A 382 -15.61 6.07 -22.32
CA THR A 382 -15.77 5.44 -21.00
C THR A 382 -16.40 4.05 -21.06
N ALA A 383 -17.01 3.64 -22.17
CA ALA A 383 -17.70 2.36 -22.27
C ALA A 383 -16.72 1.19 -22.44
N VAL A 384 -16.79 0.21 -21.55
CA VAL A 384 -16.19 -1.12 -21.74
C VAL A 384 -17.05 -1.91 -22.73
N LEU A 385 -16.48 -2.22 -23.88
CA LEU A 385 -17.16 -3.00 -24.92
C LEU A 385 -17.01 -4.49 -24.67
N ARG A 386 -15.81 -4.93 -24.30
CA ARG A 386 -15.44 -6.35 -24.17
C ARG A 386 -14.32 -6.51 -23.14
N VAL A 387 -14.39 -7.61 -22.41
CA VAL A 387 -13.32 -8.09 -21.53
C VAL A 387 -13.03 -9.53 -21.91
N VAL A 388 -11.77 -9.84 -22.19
CA VAL A 388 -11.30 -11.21 -22.45
C VAL A 388 -10.18 -11.53 -21.47
N LYS A 389 -10.17 -12.75 -20.94
CA LYS A 389 -9.21 -13.21 -19.96
C LYS A 389 -8.60 -14.53 -20.41
N ALA A 390 -7.33 -14.74 -20.07
CA ALA A 390 -6.67 -16.03 -20.14
C ALA A 390 -5.89 -16.24 -18.84
N GLU A 391 -5.87 -17.46 -18.34
CA GLU A 391 -5.15 -17.83 -17.13
C GLU A 391 -4.47 -19.18 -17.30
N GLY A 392 -3.37 -19.39 -16.56
CA GLY A 392 -2.65 -20.66 -16.61
C GLY A 392 -1.19 -20.53 -16.19
N PRO A 393 -0.50 -21.67 -15.97
CA PRO A 393 0.87 -21.70 -15.48
C PRO A 393 1.94 -21.50 -16.56
N GLY A 394 1.55 -21.49 -17.84
CA GLY A 394 2.46 -21.42 -18.99
C GLY A 394 2.16 -20.21 -19.88
N PRO A 395 2.59 -20.25 -21.16
CA PRO A 395 2.28 -19.22 -22.13
C PRO A 395 0.78 -18.96 -22.24
N LEU A 396 0.41 -17.69 -22.17
CA LEU A 396 -0.97 -17.22 -22.28
C LEU A 396 -1.16 -16.53 -23.62
N SER A 397 -2.31 -16.74 -24.24
CA SER A 397 -2.74 -15.95 -25.39
C SER A 397 -4.23 -15.69 -25.36
N LEU A 398 -4.63 -14.53 -25.88
CA LEU A 398 -6.02 -14.17 -26.09
C LEU A 398 -6.17 -13.35 -27.37
N GLN A 399 -7.40 -13.27 -27.88
CA GLN A 399 -7.78 -12.42 -29.00
C GLN A 399 -8.98 -11.57 -28.61
N LEU A 400 -8.95 -10.30 -28.99
CA LEU A 400 -9.97 -9.32 -28.65
C LEU A 400 -10.37 -8.51 -29.89
N PRO A 401 -11.62 -8.62 -30.37
CA PRO A 401 -12.13 -7.73 -31.40
C PRO A 401 -12.08 -6.27 -30.95
N ALA A 402 -11.45 -5.40 -31.74
CA ALA A 402 -11.14 -4.02 -31.34
C ALA A 402 -11.52 -2.97 -32.40
N GLN A 403 -12.23 -3.35 -33.46
CA GLN A 403 -12.54 -2.47 -34.61
C GLN A 403 -13.38 -1.24 -34.23
N ASP A 404 -14.23 -1.38 -33.21
CA ASP A 404 -15.16 -0.37 -32.69
C ASP A 404 -14.66 0.23 -31.37
N ALA A 405 -13.48 -0.17 -30.92
CA ALA A 405 -12.82 0.36 -29.74
C ALA A 405 -11.93 1.55 -30.12
N THR A 406 -11.85 2.56 -29.25
CA THR A 406 -10.86 3.62 -29.30
C THR A 406 -9.54 3.19 -28.66
N SER A 407 -9.57 2.32 -27.65
CA SER A 407 -8.38 1.77 -27.00
C SER A 407 -8.56 0.32 -26.55
N VAL A 408 -7.44 -0.37 -26.37
CA VAL A 408 -7.37 -1.68 -25.71
C VAL A 408 -6.38 -1.58 -24.55
N SER A 409 -6.87 -1.81 -23.33
CA SER A 409 -6.04 -1.92 -22.13
C SER A 409 -5.69 -3.39 -21.90
N VAL A 410 -4.43 -3.68 -21.58
CA VAL A 410 -3.93 -5.04 -21.29
C VAL A 410 -3.31 -5.06 -19.90
N ALA A 411 -3.69 -6.04 -19.08
CA ALA A 411 -3.12 -6.28 -17.76
C ALA A 411 -2.47 -7.67 -17.71
N VAL A 412 -1.21 -7.72 -17.29
CA VAL A 412 -0.55 -8.96 -16.87
C VAL A 412 -0.51 -8.96 -15.35
N VAL A 413 -1.21 -9.92 -14.73
CA VAL A 413 -1.43 -9.99 -13.28
C VAL A 413 -0.74 -11.24 -12.74
N ASP A 414 0.02 -11.07 -11.65
CA ASP A 414 0.43 -12.16 -10.78
C ASP A 414 -0.30 -11.97 -9.45
N GLY A 415 -1.43 -12.65 -9.28
CA GLY A 415 -2.26 -12.51 -8.08
C GLY A 415 -1.78 -13.37 -6.91
N ARG A 416 -0.72 -14.16 -7.06
CA ARG A 416 -0.15 -14.91 -5.95
C ARG A 416 0.36 -13.96 -4.87
N HIS A 417 0.13 -14.28 -3.61
CA HIS A 417 0.60 -13.47 -2.48
C HIS A 417 1.98 -13.88 -1.96
N GLU A 418 2.65 -14.81 -2.64
CA GLU A 418 3.97 -15.34 -2.30
C GLU A 418 4.82 -15.53 -3.56
N GLY A 419 6.13 -15.61 -3.35
CA GLY A 419 7.13 -15.79 -4.40
C GLY A 419 8.02 -14.56 -4.63
N THR A 420 8.77 -14.62 -5.71
CA THR A 420 9.83 -13.69 -6.12
C THR A 420 9.45 -12.89 -7.38
N GLY A 421 8.31 -13.22 -7.97
CA GLY A 421 7.80 -12.62 -9.21
C GLY A 421 8.32 -13.32 -10.45
N ARG A 422 7.72 -12.98 -11.59
CA ARG A 422 7.96 -13.65 -12.87
C ARG A 422 8.36 -12.66 -13.95
N TYR A 423 9.29 -13.05 -14.78
CA TYR A 423 9.64 -12.38 -16.01
C TYR A 423 8.97 -13.08 -17.18
N GLY A 424 8.62 -12.32 -18.21
CA GLY A 424 8.15 -12.91 -19.46
C GLY A 424 8.15 -11.90 -20.60
N ARG A 425 7.99 -12.42 -21.81
CA ARG A 425 7.87 -11.63 -23.03
C ARG A 425 6.40 -11.33 -23.31
N LEU A 426 6.04 -10.06 -23.47
CA LEU A 426 4.69 -9.62 -23.82
C LEU A 426 4.66 -9.17 -25.28
N CYS A 427 3.73 -9.72 -26.06
CA CYS A 427 3.58 -9.35 -27.47
C CYS A 427 2.12 -9.03 -27.80
N MET A 428 1.92 -8.07 -28.70
CA MET A 428 0.60 -7.69 -29.19
C MET A 428 0.62 -7.48 -30.71
N ALA A 429 -0.31 -8.12 -31.41
CA ALA A 429 -0.44 -8.03 -32.87
C ALA A 429 -1.77 -7.39 -33.27
N PRO A 430 -1.81 -6.54 -34.34
CA PRO A 430 -3.03 -5.88 -34.83
C PRO A 430 -3.90 -6.79 -35.72
N THR A 431 -3.66 -8.10 -35.67
CA THR A 431 -4.38 -9.12 -36.45
C THR A 431 -4.67 -10.33 -35.58
N ALA A 432 -5.64 -11.15 -35.99
CA ALA A 432 -5.93 -12.41 -35.34
C ALA A 432 -4.77 -13.41 -35.54
N THR A 433 -4.14 -13.85 -34.45
CA THR A 433 -3.09 -14.87 -34.45
C THR A 433 -3.12 -15.67 -33.15
N ALA A 434 -2.87 -16.98 -33.24
CA ALA A 434 -2.76 -17.84 -32.05
C ALA A 434 -1.40 -17.68 -31.34
N THR A 435 -0.39 -17.14 -32.02
CA THR A 435 0.98 -16.98 -31.53
C THR A 435 1.44 -15.52 -31.67
N PRO A 436 0.94 -14.58 -30.85
CA PRO A 436 1.30 -13.16 -30.94
C PRO A 436 2.79 -12.88 -30.79
N CYS A 437 3.52 -13.73 -30.06
CA CYS A 437 4.96 -13.64 -29.87
C CYS A 437 5.80 -14.37 -30.93
N GLY A 438 5.15 -15.02 -31.90
CA GLY A 438 5.80 -15.96 -32.80
C GLY A 438 6.22 -17.27 -32.11
N GLU A 439 6.92 -18.13 -32.86
CA GLU A 439 7.69 -19.23 -32.29
C GLU A 439 8.95 -18.65 -31.62
N GLU A 440 9.44 -19.29 -30.56
CA GLU A 440 10.78 -18.93 -30.05
C GLU A 440 11.77 -19.04 -31.21
N PRO A 441 12.68 -18.07 -31.40
CA PRO A 441 13.75 -18.26 -32.37
C PRO A 441 14.53 -19.50 -31.92
N GLY A 442 14.33 -20.61 -32.64
CA GLY A 442 15.13 -21.80 -32.45
C GLY A 442 16.59 -21.41 -32.54
N GLU A 443 17.43 -21.99 -31.69
CA GLU A 443 18.89 -21.88 -31.79
C GLU A 443 19.26 -21.95 -33.28
N GLU A 444 19.91 -20.89 -33.79
CA GLU A 444 20.49 -20.94 -35.12
C GLU A 444 21.32 -22.23 -35.20
N PRO A 445 21.10 -23.12 -36.19
CA PRO A 445 21.92 -24.30 -36.32
C PRO A 445 23.37 -23.84 -36.45
N GLU A 446 24.23 -24.28 -35.52
CA GLU A 446 25.67 -24.09 -35.67
C GLU A 446 26.06 -24.50 -37.09
N GLU A 447 26.59 -23.55 -37.86
CA GLU A 447 27.14 -23.84 -39.18
C GLU A 447 28.18 -24.96 -39.05
N PRO A 448 28.14 -26.01 -39.88
CA PRO A 448 29.08 -27.10 -39.76
C PRO A 448 30.48 -26.58 -40.09
N GLU A 449 31.37 -26.59 -39.08
CA GLU A 449 32.79 -26.29 -39.26
C GLU A 449 33.36 -27.15 -40.38
N SER A 450 33.80 -26.48 -41.45
CA SER A 450 34.41 -27.12 -42.59
C SER A 450 35.72 -27.81 -42.17
N SER A 451 35.72 -29.13 -42.24
CA SER A 451 36.90 -29.96 -42.05
C SER A 451 37.99 -29.61 -43.08
N LYS A 452 39.11 -29.06 -42.62
CA LYS A 452 40.40 -29.21 -43.29
C LYS A 452 41.35 -29.95 -42.37
N GLY A 453 41.43 -31.26 -42.59
CA GLY A 453 42.50 -32.07 -42.03
C GLY A 453 43.83 -31.77 -42.71
N CYS A 454 44.92 -31.86 -41.94
CA CYS A 454 46.20 -32.41 -42.39
C CYS A 454 46.94 -32.99 -41.18
N GLN A 455 47.41 -34.23 -41.35
CA GLN A 455 48.03 -35.09 -40.36
C GLN A 455 49.51 -34.74 -40.10
N ALA A 456 49.90 -34.93 -38.84
CA ALA A 456 51.11 -35.56 -38.29
C ALA A 456 52.51 -35.32 -38.91
N GLY A 457 53.47 -34.97 -38.04
CA GLY A 457 54.88 -35.33 -38.17
C GLY A 457 55.81 -34.64 -37.15
N PRO A 458 56.90 -35.27 -36.65
CA PRO A 458 57.30 -35.16 -35.24
C PRO A 458 58.68 -34.48 -34.99
N GLY A 459 58.87 -34.02 -33.75
CA GLY A 459 60.14 -34.20 -33.00
C GLY A 459 61.23 -33.14 -33.07
N THR A 460 61.88 -32.96 -31.90
CA THR A 460 63.14 -32.22 -31.62
C THR A 460 63.02 -30.69 -31.59
N GLY A 461 63.54 -29.94 -30.62
CA GLY A 461 64.30 -30.21 -29.41
C GLY A 461 64.89 -28.87 -28.91
N GLY A 462 65.00 -28.70 -27.59
CA GLY A 462 66.00 -27.79 -26.99
C GLY A 462 65.50 -26.49 -26.37
N GLY A 463 65.61 -26.40 -25.04
CA GLY A 463 66.14 -25.19 -24.39
C GLY A 463 65.34 -24.58 -23.24
N GLY A 464 65.72 -24.93 -22.00
CA GLY A 464 65.87 -23.92 -20.94
C GLY A 464 64.86 -23.88 -19.79
N LEU A 465 65.14 -24.66 -18.74
CA LEU A 465 65.14 -24.31 -17.30
C LEU A 465 64.03 -23.39 -16.72
N LEU A 466 63.15 -23.89 -15.85
CA LEU A 466 63.28 -24.14 -14.38
C LEU A 466 63.06 -22.91 -13.47
N LEU A 467 62.20 -23.15 -12.47
CA LEU A 467 62.12 -22.63 -11.09
C LEU A 467 61.09 -21.54 -10.75
N ALA A 468 60.15 -21.98 -9.90
CA ALA A 468 59.95 -21.56 -8.51
C ALA A 468 58.54 -21.03 -8.18
N ALA A 469 57.88 -21.80 -7.31
CA ALA A 469 56.73 -21.39 -6.52
C ALA A 469 57.11 -20.31 -5.50
N GLY A 470 56.24 -19.31 -5.34
CA GLY A 470 56.35 -18.27 -4.32
C GLY A 470 55.02 -18.09 -3.58
N LEU A 471 55.03 -18.44 -2.29
CA LEU A 471 54.04 -18.08 -1.28
C LEU A 471 54.10 -16.58 -0.96
N TRP A 472 52.97 -15.94 -0.65
CA TRP A 472 52.79 -14.88 0.37
C TRP A 472 51.29 -14.51 0.48
N ARG A 473 50.55 -14.83 1.56
CA ARG A 473 50.34 -14.09 2.84
C ARG A 473 49.96 -12.61 2.71
N LEU A 474 48.77 -12.26 3.23
CA LEU A 474 48.45 -11.06 4.06
C LEU A 474 47.02 -11.22 4.64
N ARG A 475 46.91 -11.61 5.93
CA ARG A 475 46.66 -10.78 7.15
C ARG A 475 45.22 -10.27 7.32
N ARG A 476 44.44 -10.99 8.14
CA ARG A 476 43.32 -10.48 8.93
C ARG A 476 43.87 -9.72 10.15
N ARG A 477 43.30 -8.55 10.47
CA ARG A 477 43.47 -7.84 11.75
C ARG A 477 42.14 -7.88 12.50
N CYS A 478 42.23 -8.08 13.82
CA CYS A 478 41.15 -8.11 14.78
C CYS A 478 41.46 -7.12 15.91
N LEU A 479 40.36 -6.56 16.47
CA LEU A 479 40.17 -6.05 17.85
C LEU A 479 40.69 -4.63 18.19
N PRO A 480 40.15 -3.96 19.26
CA PRO A 480 39.29 -4.48 20.33
C PRO A 480 38.05 -3.64 20.75
N SER A 481 37.25 -4.30 21.59
CA SER A 481 36.25 -3.80 22.54
C SER A 481 36.78 -2.74 23.52
N SER A 482 35.92 -1.81 23.94
CA SER A 482 36.00 -1.22 25.28
C SER A 482 34.62 -1.21 25.94
N THR A 483 34.62 -1.62 27.21
CA THR A 483 33.61 -1.40 28.22
C THR A 483 33.78 -0.01 28.83
N ARG A 484 32.69 0.75 28.91
CA ARG A 484 32.21 1.43 30.13
C ARG A 484 30.78 1.87 29.95
#